data_AF-A0A7C7WTE6-F1
#
_entry.id   AF-A0A7C7WTE6-F1
#
_cell.length_a   1.000
_cell.length_b   1.000
_cell.length_c   1.000
_cell.angle_alpha   90.00
_cell.angle_beta   90.00
_cell.angle_gamma   90.00
#
_symmetry.space_group_name_H-M   'P 1'
#
loop_
_entity.id
_entity.type
_entity.pdbx_description
1 polymer ?
#
loop_
_entity_poly.entity_id
_entity_poly.type
_entity_poly.pdbx_seq_one_letter_code
_entity_poly.pdbx_strand_id
1 'polypeptide(L)'
;MTPKRKKRRRVPVDAQQVGDFAAAFLGEGKLVEALEVLDELIYDGLATVTTWRLAGKCLIQAGEYAQANDVLDRALKLDPSDLTTRFDLAGSLYQMGDVRPG
;
A
#
# COMPACT_ATOMS: atom_id res chain seq x y z
N MET A 1 -18.66 -8.28 -16.78
CA MET A 1 -18.28 -7.06 -17.53
C MET A 1 -17.12 -6.40 -16.80
N THR A 2 -15.89 -6.51 -17.32
CA THR A 2 -14.74 -5.79 -16.75
C THR A 2 -14.85 -4.30 -17.11
N PRO A 3 -14.80 -3.35 -16.16
CA PRO A 3 -14.84 -1.95 -16.52
C PRO A 3 -13.51 -1.60 -17.23
N LYS A 4 -13.59 -1.31 -18.53
CA LYS A 4 -12.50 -0.74 -19.30
C LYS A 4 -12.21 0.65 -18.73
N ARG A 5 -11.25 0.77 -17.80
CA ARG A 5 -10.75 2.06 -17.31
C ARG A 5 -10.05 2.75 -18.50
N LYS A 6 -10.81 3.59 -19.20
CA LYS A 6 -10.37 4.37 -20.37
C LYS A 6 -9.12 5.15 -19.97
N LYS A 7 -8.07 5.07 -20.79
CA LYS A 7 -6.80 5.81 -20.66
C LYS A 7 -7.09 7.29 -20.40
N ARG A 8 -7.23 7.69 -19.14
CA ARG A 8 -7.27 9.09 -18.75
C ARG A 8 -5.83 9.54 -18.77
N ARG A 9 -5.45 10.26 -19.82
CA ARG A 9 -4.25 11.08 -19.77
C ARG A 9 -4.51 12.15 -18.72
N ARG A 10 -4.18 11.85 -17.46
CA ARG A 10 -4.34 12.76 -16.34
C ARG A 10 -2.97 13.40 -16.09
N VAL A 11 -2.98 14.72 -15.94
CA VAL A 11 -1.88 15.48 -15.34
C VAL A 11 -1.42 14.68 -14.12
N PRO A 12 -0.10 14.42 -13.92
CA PRO A 12 0.35 13.72 -12.74
C PRO A 12 -0.11 14.56 -11.55
N VAL A 13 -1.19 14.13 -10.90
CA VAL A 13 -1.48 14.58 -9.55
C VAL A 13 -0.27 14.10 -8.79
N ASP A 14 0.41 15.02 -8.12
CA ASP A 14 1.66 14.72 -7.44
C ASP A 14 1.47 13.45 -6.61
N ALA A 15 2.24 12.40 -6.91
CA ALA A 15 2.11 11.12 -6.22
C ALA A 15 2.28 11.30 -4.71
N GLN A 16 2.97 12.37 -4.29
CA GLN A 16 3.03 12.80 -2.91
C GLN A 16 1.67 13.23 -2.37
N GLN A 17 0.96 14.12 -3.06
CA GLN A 17 -0.36 14.60 -2.65
C GLN A 17 -1.41 13.47 -2.64
N VAL A 18 -1.33 12.54 -3.60
CA VAL A 18 -2.20 11.36 -3.62
C VAL A 18 -1.86 10.37 -2.50
N GLY A 19 -0.57 10.22 -2.19
CA GLY A 19 -0.10 9.48 -1.02
C GLY A 19 -0.63 10.05 0.30
N ASP A 20 -0.70 11.38 0.43
CA ASP A 20 -1.24 12.05 1.61
C ASP A 20 -2.75 11.79 1.79
N PHE A 21 -3.53 11.74 0.70
CA PHE A 21 -4.94 11.34 0.76
C PHE A 21 -5.10 9.89 1.22
N ALA A 22 -4.31 8.96 0.69
CA ALA A 22 -4.34 7.56 1.12
C ALA A 22 -3.95 7.42 2.61
N ALA A 23 -2.97 8.19 3.07
CA ALA A 23 -2.59 8.23 4.48
C ALA A 23 -3.70 8.79 5.38
N ALA A 24 -4.44 9.81 4.92
CA ALA A 24 -5.59 10.33 5.64
C ALA A 24 -6.72 9.29 5.75
N PHE A 25 -7.09 8.64 4.63
CA PHE A 25 -8.09 7.55 4.65
C PHE A 25 -7.67 6.40 5.57
N LEU A 26 -6.39 6.01 5.56
CA LEU A 26 -5.85 5.01 6.46
C LEU A 26 -6.00 5.43 7.94
N GLY A 27 -5.67 6.68 8.28
CA GLY A 27 -5.84 7.22 9.63
C GLY A 27 -7.31 7.23 10.10
N GLU A 28 -8.26 7.35 9.18
CA GLU A 28 -9.70 7.25 9.44
C GLU A 28 -10.23 5.80 9.44
N GLY A 29 -9.39 4.80 9.14
CA GLY A 29 -9.80 3.40 9.00
C GLY A 29 -10.59 3.08 7.73
N LYS A 30 -10.63 4.01 6.77
CA LYS A 30 -11.26 3.86 5.45
C LYS A 30 -10.34 3.10 4.50
N LEU A 31 -10.13 1.81 4.81
CA LEU A 31 -9.12 0.98 4.16
C LEU A 31 -9.42 0.76 2.67
N VAL A 32 -10.70 0.64 2.30
CA VAL A 32 -11.10 0.43 0.90
C VAL A 32 -10.77 1.66 0.07
N GLU A 33 -11.15 2.85 0.53
CA GLU A 33 -10.87 4.11 -0.14
C GLU A 33 -9.37 4.38 -0.24
N ALA A 34 -8.61 4.07 0.83
CA ALA A 34 -7.16 4.17 0.81
C ALA A 34 -6.55 3.25 -0.27
N LEU A 35 -6.97 1.99 -0.34
CA LEU A 35 -6.47 1.04 -1.32
C LEU A 35 -6.86 1.41 -2.75
N GLU A 36 -8.08 1.91 -3.00
CA GLU A 36 -8.50 2.35 -4.33
C GLU A 36 -7.59 3.47 -4.88
N VAL A 37 -7.24 4.43 -4.02
CA VAL A 37 -6.34 5.53 -4.38
C VAL A 37 -4.93 5.02 -4.68
N LEU A 38 -4.43 4.08 -3.87
CA LEU A 38 -3.09 3.51 -4.02
C LEU A 38 -3.00 2.61 -5.26
N ASP A 39 -4.04 1.82 -5.54
CA ASP A 39 -4.13 0.96 -6.72
C ASP A 39 -4.13 1.78 -8.03
N GLU A 40 -4.74 2.97 -8.02
CA GLU A 40 -4.66 3.90 -9.17
C GLU A 40 -3.21 4.35 -9.42
N LEU A 41 -2.47 4.74 -8.37
CA LEU A 41 -1.06 5.11 -8.52
C LEU A 41 -0.20 3.95 -9.02
N ILE A 42 -0.45 2.75 -8.52
CA ILE A 42 0.24 1.52 -8.96
C ILE A 42 -0.06 1.22 -10.42
N TYR A 43 -1.34 1.26 -10.80
CA TYR A 43 -1.78 0.98 -12.16
C TYR A 43 -1.24 1.99 -13.18
N ASP A 44 -1.17 3.27 -12.79
CA ASP A 44 -0.65 4.36 -13.64
C ASP A 44 0.89 4.40 -13.70
N GLY A 45 1.58 3.50 -12.99
CA GLY A 45 3.04 3.41 -12.96
C GLY A 45 3.71 4.54 -12.18
N LEU A 46 2.95 5.21 -11.30
CA LEU A 46 3.39 6.33 -10.46
C LEU A 46 3.72 5.89 -9.03
N ALA A 47 3.72 4.57 -8.76
CA ALA A 47 3.97 4.06 -7.43
C ALA A 47 5.40 4.32 -6.97
N THR A 48 5.51 4.92 -5.79
CA THR A 48 6.75 5.15 -5.06
C THR A 48 6.91 4.15 -3.92
N VAL A 49 8.06 4.16 -3.25
CA VAL A 49 8.27 3.41 -1.99
C VAL A 49 7.12 3.70 -1.00
N THR A 50 6.73 4.97 -0.86
CA THR A 50 5.63 5.41 0.01
C THR A 50 4.29 4.81 -0.42
N THR A 51 4.00 4.76 -1.71
CA THR A 51 2.74 4.16 -2.24
C THR A 51 2.62 2.70 -1.83
N TRP A 52 3.66 1.89 -2.10
CA TRP A 52 3.67 0.48 -1.74
C TRP A 52 3.63 0.29 -0.23
N ARG A 53 4.37 1.10 0.55
CA ARG A 53 4.35 1.05 2.01
C ARG A 53 2.96 1.34 2.59
N LEU A 54 2.27 2.36 2.09
CA LEU A 54 0.90 2.70 2.53
C LEU A 54 -0.09 1.58 2.19
N ALA A 55 0.05 0.94 1.03
CA ALA A 55 -0.79 -0.21 0.67
C ALA A 55 -0.54 -1.39 1.62
N GLY A 56 0.72 -1.65 1.96
CA GLY A 56 1.10 -2.62 2.98
C GLY A 56 0.45 -2.34 4.33
N LYS A 57 0.47 -1.08 4.81
CA LYS A 57 -0.21 -0.69 6.05
C LYS A 57 -1.71 -0.91 6.01
N CYS A 58 -2.38 -0.58 4.90
CA CYS A 58 -3.81 -0.84 4.75
C CYS A 58 -4.11 -2.33 4.91
N LEU A 59 -3.30 -3.19 4.28
CA LEU A 59 -3.45 -4.64 4.36
C LEU A 59 -3.17 -5.19 5.77
N ILE A 60 -2.17 -4.67 6.48
CA ILE A 60 -1.93 -5.01 7.90
C ILE A 60 -3.17 -4.70 8.73
N GLN A 61 -3.75 -3.50 8.56
CA GLN A 61 -4.93 -3.09 9.33
C GLN A 61 -6.19 -3.89 8.96
N ALA A 62 -6.26 -4.40 7.72
CA ALA A 62 -7.30 -5.32 7.27
C ALA A 62 -7.09 -6.77 7.76
N GLY A 63 -5.94 -7.09 8.36
CA GLY A 63 -5.57 -8.47 8.76
C GLY A 63 -5.02 -9.34 7.63
N GLU A 64 -4.81 -8.76 6.44
CA GLU A 64 -4.31 -9.44 5.24
C GLU A 64 -2.77 -9.51 5.23
N TYR A 65 -2.18 -10.09 6.27
CA TYR A 65 -0.73 -10.01 6.53
C TYR A 65 0.13 -10.63 5.42
N ALA A 66 -0.33 -11.71 4.78
CA ALA A 66 0.41 -12.33 3.68
C ALA A 66 0.55 -11.38 2.49
N GLN A 67 -0.55 -10.72 2.11
CA GLN A 67 -0.54 -9.73 1.03
C GLN A 67 0.25 -8.48 1.42
N ALA A 68 0.15 -8.04 2.68
CA ALA A 68 0.93 -6.94 3.19
C ALA A 68 2.44 -7.20 3.02
N ASN A 69 2.90 -8.42 3.32
CA ASN A 69 4.31 -8.79 3.20
C ASN A 69 4.79 -8.72 1.74
N ASP A 70 4.01 -9.24 0.79
CA ASP A 70 4.33 -9.18 -0.64
C ASP A 70 4.44 -7.74 -1.15
N VAL A 71 3.55 -6.88 -0.67
CA VAL A 71 3.50 -5.46 -1.04
C VAL A 71 4.66 -4.67 -0.41
N LEU A 72 4.99 -4.94 0.86
CA LEU A 72 6.12 -4.30 1.55
C LEU A 72 7.47 -4.75 0.99
N ASP A 73 7.58 -6.00 0.53
CA ASP A 73 8.78 -6.47 -0.19
C ASP A 73 8.99 -5.71 -1.51
N ARG A 74 7.91 -5.35 -2.23
CA ARG A 74 8.01 -4.46 -3.41
C ARG A 74 8.52 -3.07 -3.04
N ALA A 75 8.08 -2.50 -1.91
CA ALA A 75 8.60 -1.23 -1.43
C ALA A 75 10.12 -1.32 -1.13
N LEU A 76 10.57 -2.38 -0.46
CA LEU A 76 11.99 -2.60 -0.16
C LEU A 76 12.83 -2.91 -1.39
N LYS A 77 12.26 -3.47 -2.45
CA LYS A 77 12.94 -3.63 -3.73
C LYS A 77 13.23 -2.29 -4.42
N LEU A 78 12.39 -1.28 -4.18
CA LEU A 78 12.61 0.08 -4.69
C LEU A 78 13.61 0.85 -3.82
N ASP A 79 13.48 0.72 -2.50
CA ASP A 79 14.45 1.28 -1.53
C ASP A 79 14.73 0.28 -0.40
N PRO A 80 15.84 -0.47 -0.50
CA PRO A 80 16.24 -1.44 0.53
C PRO A 80 16.61 -0.81 1.88
N SER A 81 16.83 0.50 1.91
CA SER A 81 17.26 1.25 3.09
C SER A 81 16.11 1.87 3.87
N ASP A 82 14.86 1.82 3.36
CA ASP A 82 13.70 2.37 4.06
C ASP A 82 13.37 1.58 5.33
N LEU A 83 13.87 2.09 6.46
CA LEU A 83 13.65 1.52 7.78
C LEU A 83 12.16 1.50 8.17
N THR A 84 11.36 2.43 7.65
CA THR A 84 9.92 2.48 7.92
C THR A 84 9.23 1.26 7.32
N THR A 85 9.51 0.97 6.05
CA THR A 85 8.98 -0.23 5.39
C THR A 85 9.46 -1.51 6.09
N ARG A 86 10.73 -1.58 6.52
CA ARG A 86 11.24 -2.74 7.28
C ARG A 86 10.50 -2.94 8.61
N PHE A 87 10.22 -1.84 9.31
CA PHE A 87 9.45 -1.87 10.55
C PHE A 87 8.01 -2.34 10.31
N ASP A 88 7.34 -1.80 9.29
CA ASP A 88 5.99 -2.24 8.91
C ASP A 88 5.97 -3.73 8.53
N LEU A 89 6.98 -4.22 7.80
CA LEU A 89 7.12 -5.63 7.43
C LEU A 89 7.34 -6.53 8.64
N ALA A 90 8.21 -6.11 9.57
CA ALA A 90 8.43 -6.85 10.82
C ALA A 90 7.14 -6.94 11.64
N GLY A 91 6.37 -5.84 11.74
CA GLY A 91 5.06 -5.83 12.39
C GLY A 91 4.07 -6.78 11.74
N SER A 92 4.00 -6.79 10.40
CA SER A 92 3.14 -7.70 9.63
C SER A 92 3.50 -9.18 9.85
N LEU A 93 4.80 -9.51 9.81
CA LEU A 93 5.30 -10.88 10.06
C LEU A 93 4.98 -11.36 11.47
N TYR A 94 5.13 -10.49 12.46
CA TYR A 94 4.77 -10.78 13.85
C TYR A 94 3.28 -11.13 13.98
N GLN A 95 2.39 -10.28 13.45
CA GLN A 95 0.95 -10.52 13.48
C GLN A 95 0.54 -11.78 12.70
N MET A 96 1.17 -12.08 11.57
CA MET A 96 0.92 -13.31 10.81
C MET A 96 1.29 -14.57 11.62
N GLY A 97 2.37 -14.50 12.40
CA GLY A 97 2.80 -15.57 13.31
C GLY A 97 1.79 -15.79 14.44
N ASP A 98 1.28 -14.73 15.03
CA ASP A 98 0.26 -14.79 16.08
C ASP A 98 -1.09 -15.37 15.58
N VAL A 99 -1.45 -15.11 14.32
CA VAL A 99 -2.72 -15.57 13.73
C VAL A 99 -2.67 -17.03 13.22
N ARG A 100 -1.49 -17.60 12.97
CA ARG A 100 -1.36 -19.03 12.69
C ARG A 100 -1.26 -19.79 14.02
N PRO A 101 -2.33 -20.46 14.50
CA PRO A 101 -2.19 -21.31 15.67
C PRO A 101 -1.16 -22.40 15.35
N GLY A 102 -0.18 -22.55 16.26
CA GLY A 102 0.79 -23.65 16.23
C GLY A 102 0.12 -25.00 16.43
#